data_AF-A0A8T5QCW6-F1
#
_entry.id   AF-A0A8T5QCW6-F1
#
_cell.length_a   1.000
_cell.length_b   1.000
_cell.length_c   1.000
_cell.angle_alpha   90.00
_cell.angle_beta   90.00
_cell.angle_gamma   90.00
#
_symmetry.space_group_name_H-M   'P 1'
#
loop_
_entity.id
_entity.type
_entity.pdbx_description
1 polymer ?
#
loop_
_entity_poly.entity_id
_entity_poly.type
_entity_poly.pdbx_seq_one_letter_code
_entity_poly.pdbx_strand_id
1 'polypeptide(L)'
;YHKLSFAKLDKTFEINNKPKMAVGTCIGKDIQVMELNHFKPLYITMDRGFLTSAVYNIINDRWTEAFAQQYVDYISNKFFYHSSDVRIIFIYGECPFDRGPKDKWDHLEYNAQVSMYHNFLSRIPSKFVYSFHNNFDDESVETFERIYREAGGTNFEH
;
A
#
# COMPACT_ATOMS: atom_id res chain seq x y z
N TYR A 1 19.59 20.61 38.75
CA TYR A 1 18.22 21.03 38.38
C TYR A 1 18.30 22.29 37.53
N HIS A 2 18.38 22.16 36.19
CA HIS A 2 18.25 23.30 35.29
C HIS A 2 16.89 23.25 34.60
N LYS A 3 16.02 24.21 34.98
CA LYS A 3 14.78 24.51 34.28
C LYS A 3 15.12 25.27 33.00
N LEU A 4 14.80 24.70 31.84
CA LEU A 4 14.73 25.46 30.59
C LEU A 4 13.47 26.32 30.64
N SER A 5 13.65 27.65 30.61
CA SER A 5 12.54 28.59 30.46
C SER A 5 12.22 28.76 28.98
N PHE A 6 10.94 28.60 28.64
CA PHE A 6 10.42 28.97 27.33
C PHE A 6 10.24 30.49 27.29
N ALA A 7 11.27 31.19 26.85
CA ALA A 7 11.16 32.59 26.52
C ALA A 7 10.26 32.75 25.28
N LYS A 8 9.09 33.36 25.51
CA LYS A 8 8.25 34.13 24.58
C LYS A 8 8.50 33.91 23.09
N LEU A 9 7.71 33.03 22.48
CA LEU A 9 7.42 33.09 21.05
C LEU A 9 6.22 34.01 20.82
N ASP A 10 6.47 35.32 20.90
CA ASP A 10 5.59 36.33 20.28
C ASP A 10 5.92 36.36 18.78
N LYS A 11 5.22 35.51 18.02
CA LYS A 11 4.88 35.78 16.61
C LYS A 11 3.49 35.24 16.38
N THR A 12 2.51 36.14 16.46
CA THR A 12 1.21 36.01 15.79
C THR A 12 1.50 35.72 14.31
N PHE A 13 1.54 34.44 13.95
CA PHE A 13 1.42 34.02 12.58
C PHE A 13 -0.04 34.21 12.22
N GLU A 14 -0.36 35.28 11.46
CA GLU A 14 -1.59 35.30 10.70
C GLU A 14 -1.56 34.09 9.76
N ILE A 15 -2.36 33.07 10.07
CA ILE A 15 -2.60 31.93 9.21
C ILE A 15 -3.55 32.39 8.10
N ASN A 16 -3.04 33.25 7.20
CA ASN A 16 -3.68 33.60 5.94
C ASN A 16 -3.22 32.67 4.82
N ASN A 17 -3.14 31.37 5.12
CA ASN A 17 -2.99 30.32 4.13
C ASN A 17 -3.88 29.18 4.57
N LYS A 18 -4.99 28.94 3.85
CA LYS A 18 -5.60 27.60 3.81
C LYS A 18 -4.43 26.62 3.66
N PRO A 19 -4.31 25.58 4.51
CA PRO A 19 -3.21 24.66 4.37
C PRO A 19 -3.21 24.17 2.92
N LYS A 20 -2.11 24.41 2.19
CA LYS A 20 -1.78 23.62 1.00
C LYS A 20 -1.58 22.21 1.54
N MET A 21 -2.70 21.52 1.70
CA MET A 21 -2.92 20.14 2.10
C MET A 21 -1.65 19.47 2.67
N ALA A 22 -1.42 19.61 3.98
CA ALA A 22 -0.41 18.82 4.65
C ALA A 22 -0.93 17.37 4.75
N VAL A 23 -0.66 16.57 3.72
CA VAL A 23 -1.02 15.15 3.71
C VAL A 23 0.06 14.37 4.45
N GLY A 24 -0.17 14.06 5.72
CA GLY A 24 0.60 13.05 6.43
C GLY A 24 0.15 11.66 5.99
N THR A 25 0.75 11.11 4.95
CA THR A 25 0.60 9.68 4.67
C THR A 25 1.47 8.91 5.65
N CYS A 26 0.94 7.86 6.26
CA CYS A 26 1.74 6.91 7.02
C CYS A 26 2.56 6.03 6.07
N ILE A 27 3.46 6.64 5.29
CA ILE A 27 4.50 6.00 4.47
C ILE A 27 5.50 5.19 5.29
N GLY A 28 5.34 5.12 6.61
CA GLY A 28 6.24 4.39 7.50
C GLY A 28 6.44 2.94 7.07
N LYS A 29 5.38 2.24 6.62
CA LYS A 29 5.52 0.87 6.11
C LYS A 29 6.27 0.83 4.78
N ASP A 30 6.01 1.77 3.88
CA ASP A 30 6.69 1.84 2.58
C ASP A 30 8.19 2.13 2.77
N ILE A 31 8.53 3.09 3.64
CA ILE A 31 9.91 3.40 4.05
C ILE A 31 10.54 2.20 4.75
N GLN A 32 9.84 1.53 5.68
CA GLN A 32 10.35 0.33 6.35
C GLN A 32 10.69 -0.75 5.34
N VAL A 33 9.83 -0.99 4.35
CA VAL A 33 10.09 -1.99 3.31
C VAL A 33 11.27 -1.53 2.45
N MET A 34 11.40 -0.23 2.13
CA MET A 34 12.54 0.31 1.38
C MET A 34 13.86 0.08 2.14
N GLU A 35 13.88 0.37 3.42
CA GLU A 35 15.04 0.15 4.29
C GLU A 35 15.33 -1.35 4.47
N LEU A 36 14.30 -2.19 4.62
CA LEU A 36 14.47 -3.64 4.64
C LEU A 36 15.07 -4.16 3.34
N ASN A 37 14.71 -3.60 2.19
CA ASN A 37 15.28 -3.98 0.90
C ASN A 37 16.79 -3.71 0.83
N HIS A 38 17.31 -2.73 1.57
CA HIS A 38 18.77 -2.51 1.69
C HIS A 38 19.50 -3.70 2.34
N PHE A 39 18.82 -4.46 3.20
CA PHE A 39 19.37 -5.66 3.83
C PHE A 39 19.31 -6.91 2.95
N LYS A 40 18.79 -6.80 1.72
CA LYS A 40 18.63 -7.91 0.75
C LYS A 40 17.96 -9.15 1.35
N PRO A 41 16.77 -9.03 1.96
CA PRO A 41 16.00 -10.20 2.38
C PRO A 41 15.74 -11.09 1.17
N LEU A 42 15.84 -12.40 1.38
CA LEU A 42 15.78 -13.40 0.30
C LEU A 42 14.43 -13.39 -0.45
N TYR A 43 13.32 -13.03 0.21
CA TYR A 43 11.98 -12.93 -0.37
C TYR A 43 11.12 -11.93 0.42
N ILE A 44 10.45 -11.00 -0.27
CA ILE A 44 9.42 -10.11 0.33
C ILE A 44 8.12 -10.32 -0.42
N THR A 45 7.06 -10.69 0.28
CA THR A 45 5.69 -10.78 -0.25
C THR A 45 4.80 -9.73 0.41
N MET A 46 4.02 -9.00 -0.38
CA MET A 46 3.14 -7.93 0.11
C MET A 46 1.71 -8.09 -0.41
N ASP A 47 0.70 -7.93 0.46
CA ASP A 47 -0.71 -7.71 0.05
C ASP A 47 -0.90 -6.23 -0.28
N ARG A 48 -1.09 -5.90 -1.58
CA ARG A 48 -1.27 -4.55 -2.17
C ARG A 48 -0.12 -3.55 -1.91
N GLY A 49 0.57 -3.63 -0.77
CA GLY A 49 1.73 -2.83 -0.39
C GLY A 49 1.46 -1.33 -0.46
N PHE A 50 2.44 -0.61 -1.02
CA PHE A 50 2.39 0.84 -1.21
C PHE A 50 1.24 1.31 -2.12
N LEU A 51 0.62 0.40 -2.90
CA LEU A 51 -0.51 0.75 -3.76
C LEU A 51 -1.73 1.18 -2.96
N THR A 52 -1.90 0.64 -1.74
CA THR A 52 -2.98 1.05 -0.84
C THR A 52 -2.87 2.52 -0.46
N SER A 53 -1.64 3.02 -0.27
CA SER A 53 -1.40 4.45 -0.07
C SER A 53 -1.85 5.27 -1.27
N ALA A 54 -1.53 4.84 -2.50
CA ALA A 54 -1.95 5.52 -3.72
C ALA A 54 -3.48 5.57 -3.87
N VAL A 55 -4.14 4.41 -3.79
CA VAL A 55 -5.59 4.27 -3.97
C VAL A 55 -6.36 5.06 -2.91
N TYR A 56 -6.03 4.90 -1.62
CA TYR A 56 -6.78 5.60 -0.58
C TYR A 56 -6.53 7.10 -0.55
N ASN A 57 -5.35 7.59 -0.94
CA ASN A 57 -5.17 9.04 -1.03
C ASN A 57 -5.94 9.65 -2.21
N ILE A 58 -6.16 8.92 -3.31
CA ILE A 58 -7.07 9.40 -4.37
C ILE A 58 -8.51 9.42 -3.87
N ILE A 59 -8.99 8.31 -3.28
CA ILE A 59 -10.38 8.19 -2.81
C ILE A 59 -10.74 9.26 -1.76
N ASN A 60 -9.77 9.69 -0.96
CA ASN A 60 -9.95 10.72 0.05
C ASN A 60 -9.66 12.15 -0.47
N ASP A 61 -9.57 12.34 -1.79
CA ASP A 61 -9.25 13.62 -2.45
C ASP A 61 -7.95 14.27 -1.95
N ARG A 62 -7.01 13.44 -1.47
CA ARG A 62 -5.72 13.89 -0.95
C ARG A 62 -4.66 13.94 -2.04
N TRP A 63 -4.71 13.03 -3.01
CA TRP A 63 -3.79 12.99 -4.14
C TRP A 63 -4.55 13.07 -5.46
N THR A 64 -3.95 13.73 -6.44
CA THR A 64 -4.38 13.56 -7.84
C THR A 64 -3.90 12.21 -8.36
N GLU A 65 -4.58 11.68 -9.37
CA GLU A 65 -4.15 10.43 -10.02
C GLU A 65 -2.73 10.55 -10.58
N ALA A 66 -2.40 11.69 -11.20
CA ALA A 66 -1.06 11.94 -11.73
C ALA A 66 0.03 11.88 -10.65
N PHE A 67 -0.24 12.40 -9.44
CA PHE A 67 0.71 12.30 -8.33
C PHE A 67 0.85 10.87 -7.83
N ALA A 68 -0.25 10.14 -7.71
CA ALA A 68 -0.24 8.73 -7.33
C ALA A 68 0.55 7.86 -8.32
N GLN A 69 0.40 8.11 -9.62
CA GLN A 69 1.18 7.44 -10.68
C GLN A 69 2.68 7.70 -10.51
N GLN A 70 3.10 8.95 -10.28
CA GLN A 70 4.50 9.29 -10.02
C GLN A 70 5.05 8.60 -8.78
N TYR A 71 4.25 8.51 -7.72
CA TYR A 71 4.60 7.80 -6.50
C TYR A 71 4.79 6.29 -6.76
N VAL A 72 3.86 5.66 -7.48
CA VAL A 72 3.96 4.23 -7.85
C VAL A 72 5.20 3.98 -8.70
N ASP A 73 5.49 4.83 -9.68
CA ASP A 73 6.70 4.73 -10.50
C ASP A 73 7.97 4.87 -9.66
N TYR A 74 8.02 5.87 -8.79
CA TYR A 74 9.17 6.12 -7.91
C TYR A 74 9.45 4.89 -7.04
N ILE A 75 8.44 4.39 -6.35
CA ILE A 75 8.55 3.24 -5.46
C ILE A 75 8.93 1.98 -6.26
N SER A 76 8.28 1.75 -7.40
CA SER A 76 8.56 0.58 -8.25
C SER A 76 9.99 0.59 -8.78
N ASN A 77 10.50 1.77 -9.17
CA ASN A 77 11.88 1.96 -9.60
C ASN A 77 12.89 1.70 -8.47
N LYS A 78 12.53 1.98 -7.21
CA LYS A 78 13.40 1.73 -6.07
C LYS A 78 13.40 0.27 -5.62
N PHE A 79 12.24 -0.39 -5.65
CA PHE A 79 12.12 -1.77 -5.18
C PHE A 79 12.49 -2.81 -6.23
N PHE A 80 11.84 -2.77 -7.39
CA PHE A 80 11.81 -3.90 -8.33
C PHE A 80 12.99 -3.91 -9.32
N TYR A 81 13.68 -2.79 -9.49
CA TYR A 81 14.86 -2.74 -10.36
C TYR A 81 16.13 -3.21 -9.66
N HIS A 82 16.18 -3.18 -8.32
CA HIS A 82 17.37 -3.51 -7.54
C HIS A 82 17.25 -4.83 -6.76
N SER A 83 16.05 -5.39 -6.62
CA SER A 83 15.80 -6.63 -5.91
C SER A 83 14.99 -7.60 -6.78
N SER A 84 15.51 -8.80 -6.98
CA SER A 84 14.84 -9.88 -7.72
C SER A 84 13.68 -10.50 -6.96
N ASP A 85 13.46 -10.12 -5.70
CA ASP A 85 12.78 -10.98 -4.72
C ASP A 85 11.57 -10.32 -4.02
N VAL A 86 11.16 -9.13 -4.46
CA VAL A 86 9.90 -8.52 -4.02
C VAL A 86 8.75 -9.01 -4.89
N ARG A 87 7.64 -9.44 -4.29
CA ARG A 87 6.41 -9.85 -4.96
C ARG A 87 5.20 -9.15 -4.35
N ILE A 88 4.28 -8.71 -5.20
CA ILE A 88 2.96 -8.23 -4.80
C ILE A 88 1.96 -9.33 -5.13
N ILE A 89 1.17 -9.71 -4.14
CA ILE A 89 -0.03 -10.51 -4.33
C ILE A 89 -1.23 -9.57 -4.21
N PHE A 90 -1.97 -9.42 -5.28
CA PHE A 90 -3.21 -8.65 -5.32
C PHE A 90 -4.40 -9.61 -5.35
N ILE A 91 -5.07 -9.68 -4.21
CA ILE A 91 -6.29 -10.45 -4.04
C ILE A 91 -7.47 -9.49 -4.16
N TYR A 92 -8.36 -9.74 -5.10
CA TYR A 92 -9.62 -9.03 -5.22
C TYR A 92 -10.77 -10.03 -5.12
N GLY A 93 -11.92 -9.61 -4.64
CA GLY A 93 -13.11 -10.41 -4.46
C GLY A 93 -14.04 -9.71 -3.47
N GLU A 94 -15.34 -9.69 -3.78
CA GLU A 94 -16.33 -9.14 -2.85
C GLU A 94 -16.71 -10.21 -1.83
N CYS A 95 -16.51 -9.91 -0.55
CA CYS A 95 -16.86 -10.83 0.52
C CYS A 95 -18.38 -10.94 0.61
N PRO A 96 -18.96 -12.15 0.46
CA PRO A 96 -20.41 -12.30 0.52
C PRO A 96 -20.97 -12.17 1.95
N PHE A 97 -20.08 -12.11 2.96
CA PHE A 97 -20.44 -12.04 4.38
C PHE A 97 -20.17 -10.64 4.97
N ASP A 98 -20.98 -10.23 5.95
CA ASP A 98 -20.76 -9.00 6.70
C ASP A 98 -19.45 -9.08 7.49
N ARG A 99 -18.51 -8.18 7.17
CA ARG A 99 -17.18 -8.10 7.82
C ARG A 99 -17.21 -7.36 9.17
N GLY A 100 -18.39 -6.93 9.62
CA GLY A 100 -18.55 -6.21 10.88
C GLY A 100 -18.04 -4.77 10.81
N PRO A 101 -17.98 -4.04 11.94
CA PRO A 101 -17.80 -2.59 11.97
C PRO A 101 -16.42 -2.10 11.51
N LYS A 102 -15.39 -2.94 11.65
CA LYS A 102 -13.98 -2.55 11.45
C LYS A 102 -13.61 -2.40 9.97
N ASP A 103 -14.27 -3.18 9.11
CA ASP A 103 -13.99 -3.22 7.66
C ASP A 103 -15.05 -2.46 6.86
N LYS A 104 -15.84 -1.60 7.53
CA LYS A 104 -16.84 -0.72 6.89
C LYS A 104 -16.26 0.37 5.99
N TRP A 105 -14.94 0.41 5.83
CA TRP A 105 -14.29 1.28 4.86
C TRP A 105 -14.33 0.66 3.44
N ASP A 106 -14.64 -0.63 3.31
CA ASP A 106 -14.80 -1.35 2.04
C ASP A 106 -16.01 -0.87 1.21
N HIS A 107 -16.90 -0.03 1.77
CA HIS A 107 -18.11 0.47 1.10
C HIS A 107 -17.84 1.62 0.11
N LEU A 108 -16.63 2.19 0.10
CA LEU A 108 -16.27 3.24 -0.84
C LEU A 108 -16.01 2.61 -2.22
N GLU A 109 -17.03 2.50 -3.07
CA GLU A 109 -16.93 2.15 -4.50
C GLU A 109 -15.92 1.02 -4.79
N TYR A 110 -16.16 -0.18 -4.26
CA TYR A 110 -15.24 -1.34 -4.38
C TYR A 110 -14.69 -1.55 -5.81
N ASN A 111 -15.58 -1.48 -6.81
CA ASN A 111 -15.21 -1.62 -8.23
C ASN A 111 -14.25 -0.51 -8.71
N ALA A 112 -14.41 0.71 -8.21
CA ALA A 112 -13.49 1.80 -8.50
C ALA A 112 -12.12 1.54 -7.88
N GLN A 113 -12.07 1.03 -6.65
CA GLN A 113 -10.80 0.68 -6.01
C GLN A 113 -10.06 -0.42 -6.79
N VAL A 114 -10.76 -1.50 -7.15
CA VAL A 114 -10.19 -2.61 -7.94
C VAL A 114 -9.64 -2.09 -9.27
N SER A 115 -10.39 -1.22 -9.94
CA SER A 115 -9.95 -0.58 -11.19
C SER A 115 -8.68 0.27 -10.99
N MET A 116 -8.60 1.05 -9.90
CA MET A 116 -7.40 1.82 -9.56
C MET A 116 -6.20 0.92 -9.24
N TYR A 117 -6.41 -0.16 -8.49
CA TYR A 117 -5.34 -1.14 -8.22
C TYR A 117 -4.81 -1.76 -9.50
N HIS A 118 -5.68 -2.23 -10.41
CA HIS A 118 -5.26 -2.77 -11.70
C HIS A 118 -4.48 -1.73 -12.53
N ASN A 119 -4.94 -0.47 -12.55
CA ASN A 119 -4.23 0.61 -13.23
C ASN A 119 -2.80 0.77 -12.67
N PHE A 120 -2.64 0.84 -11.35
CA PHE A 120 -1.30 0.97 -10.76
C PHE A 120 -0.43 -0.27 -10.90
N LEU A 121 -1.00 -1.47 -10.79
CA LEU A 121 -0.29 -2.73 -10.98
C LEU A 121 0.26 -2.86 -12.40
N SER A 122 -0.43 -2.32 -13.41
CA SER A 122 0.04 -2.32 -14.81
C SER A 122 1.38 -1.58 -15.01
N ARG A 123 1.76 -0.73 -14.05
CA ARG A 123 3.02 0.03 -14.06
C ARG A 123 4.19 -0.74 -13.44
N ILE A 124 3.91 -1.90 -12.83
CA ILE A 124 4.89 -2.79 -12.21
C ILE A 124 5.20 -3.92 -13.21
N PRO A 125 6.46 -4.32 -13.41
CA PRO A 125 6.77 -5.43 -14.29
C PRO A 125 6.02 -6.70 -13.85
N SER A 126 5.28 -7.32 -14.79
CA SER A 126 4.34 -8.40 -14.49
C SER A 126 4.93 -9.59 -13.74
N LYS A 127 6.23 -9.88 -13.94
CA LYS A 127 6.96 -10.92 -13.20
C LYS A 127 6.98 -10.75 -11.67
N PHE A 128 6.64 -9.57 -11.16
CA PHE A 128 6.59 -9.25 -9.74
C PHE A 128 5.17 -9.21 -9.17
N VAL A 129 4.15 -9.36 -10.02
CA VAL A 129 2.74 -9.19 -9.66
C VAL A 129 2.01 -10.51 -9.87
N TYR A 130 1.37 -10.99 -8.81
CA TYR A 130 0.39 -12.05 -8.88
C TYR A 130 -0.98 -11.44 -8.56
N SER A 131 -1.98 -11.74 -9.37
CA SER A 131 -3.35 -11.28 -9.14
C SER A 131 -4.32 -12.44 -9.31
N PHE A 132 -5.29 -12.57 -8.42
CA PHE A 132 -6.39 -13.52 -8.60
C PHE A 132 -7.67 -13.05 -7.93
N HIS A 133 -8.80 -13.56 -8.44
CA HIS A 133 -10.13 -13.33 -7.88
C HIS A 133 -10.42 -14.37 -6.79
N ASN A 134 -10.67 -13.91 -5.58
CA ASN A 134 -11.15 -14.70 -4.46
C ASN A 134 -12.68 -14.77 -4.49
N ASN A 135 -13.21 -15.97 -4.75
CA ASN A 135 -14.64 -16.28 -4.72
C ASN A 135 -15.13 -16.70 -3.32
N PHE A 136 -14.24 -16.73 -2.31
CA PHE A 136 -14.52 -17.16 -0.93
C PHE A 136 -14.96 -18.62 -0.84
N ASP A 137 -14.36 -19.47 -1.68
CA ASP A 137 -14.55 -20.93 -1.73
C ASP A 137 -13.22 -21.68 -1.55
N ASP A 138 -13.29 -23.01 -1.47
CA ASP A 138 -12.10 -23.88 -1.32
C ASP A 138 -11.13 -23.74 -2.50
N GLU A 139 -11.64 -23.54 -3.72
CA GLU A 139 -10.82 -23.30 -4.93
C GLU A 139 -9.97 -22.02 -4.78
N SER A 140 -10.52 -20.97 -4.18
CA SER A 140 -9.81 -19.73 -3.91
C SER A 140 -8.70 -19.91 -2.87
N VAL A 141 -8.90 -20.79 -1.88
CA VAL A 141 -7.87 -21.15 -0.89
C VAL A 141 -6.72 -21.89 -1.58
N GLU A 142 -7.01 -22.93 -2.36
CA GLU A 142 -6.00 -23.69 -3.11
C GLU A 142 -5.23 -22.80 -4.09
N THR A 143 -5.94 -21.90 -4.77
CA THR A 143 -5.34 -20.92 -5.69
C THR A 143 -4.40 -19.97 -4.96
N PHE A 144 -4.80 -19.45 -3.79
CA PHE A 144 -3.95 -18.59 -2.99
C PHE A 144 -2.69 -19.30 -2.52
N GLU A 145 -2.81 -20.53 -1.98
CA GLU A 145 -1.65 -21.30 -1.54
C GLU A 145 -0.64 -21.54 -2.65
N ARG A 146 -1.12 -21.85 -3.86
CA ARG A 146 -0.28 -22.02 -5.04
C ARG A 146 0.46 -20.73 -5.38
N ILE A 147 -0.27 -19.60 -5.47
CA ILE A 147 0.32 -18.28 -5.76
C ILE A 147 1.33 -17.88 -4.69
N TYR A 148 1.03 -18.12 -3.40
CA TYR A 148 1.92 -17.79 -2.30
C TYR A 148 3.25 -18.56 -2.38
N ARG A 149 3.19 -19.86 -2.71
CA ARG A 149 4.40 -20.68 -2.95
C ARG A 149 5.19 -20.19 -4.16
N GLU A 150 4.52 -19.89 -5.27
CA GLU A 150 5.15 -19.33 -6.48
C GLU A 150 5.82 -17.96 -6.19
N ALA A 151 5.27 -17.18 -5.26
CA ALA A 151 5.82 -15.90 -4.82
C ALA A 151 6.99 -16.02 -3.83
N GLY A 152 7.45 -17.23 -3.49
CA GLY A 152 8.57 -17.48 -2.56
C GLY A 152 8.15 -17.65 -1.10
N GLY A 153 6.85 -17.79 -0.82
CA GLY A 153 6.34 -18.13 0.50
C GLY A 153 6.73 -19.56 0.92
N THR A 154 7.01 -19.75 2.21
CA THR A 154 7.23 -21.10 2.78
C THR A 154 5.96 -21.57 3.47
N ASN A 155 5.75 -22.89 3.56
CA ASN A 155 4.54 -23.44 4.20
C ASN A 155 4.45 -22.95 5.65
N PHE A 156 3.24 -22.56 6.08
CA PHE A 156 2.94 -22.40 7.49
C PHE A 156 2.86 -23.80 8.11
N GLU A 157 3.94 -24.27 8.72
CA GLU A 157 3.86 -25.41 9.64
C GLU A 157 3.05 -24.93 10.86
N HIS A 158 1.83 -25.44 10.99
CA HIS A 158 0.94 -25.21 12.13
C HIS A 158 1.27 -26.13 13.30
#